data_AF-A0A382MP12-F1
#
_entry.id   AF-A0A382MP12-F1
#
_cell.length_a   1.000
_cell.length_b   1.000
_cell.length_c   1.000
_cell.angle_alpha   90.00
_cell.angle_beta   90.00
_cell.angle_gamma   90.00
#
_symmetry.space_group_name_H-M   'P 1'
#
loop_
_entity.id
_entity.type
_entity.pdbx_description
1 polymer ?
#
loop_
_entity_poly.entity_id
_entity_poly.type
_entity_poly.pdbx_seq_one_letter_code
_entity_poly.pdbx_strand_id
1 'polypeptide(L)' 'MLKIGWFTTGRGEGSYGLLESTLNAIDSGELHGEVTFVFVNRVEGQTKQTDRFLTFVKSRG' A
#
# COMPACT_ATOMS: atom_id res chain seq x y z
N MET A 1 -12.90 -4.39 14.12
CA MET A 1 -12.03 -4.24 12.94
C MET A 1 -11.31 -2.90 13.00
N LEU A 2 -9.98 -2.92 12.98
CA LEU A 2 -9.16 -1.71 12.88
C LEU A 2 -9.30 -1.09 11.49
N LYS A 3 -9.63 0.20 11.40
CA LYS A 3 -9.65 0.93 10.12
C LYS A 3 -8.35 1.67 9.93
N ILE A 4 -7.66 1.40 8.83
CA ILE A 4 -6.33 1.93 8.55
C ILE A 4 -6.39 2.84 7.32
N GLY A 5 -6.01 4.11 7.49
CA GLY A 5 -5.72 5.01 6.39
C GLY A 5 -4.22 5.02 6.11
N TRP A 6 -3.81 4.79 4.85
CA TRP A 6 -2.40 4.67 4.50
C TRP A 6 -1.87 5.91 3.79
N PHE A 7 -0.83 6.54 4.32
CA PHE A 7 -0.15 7.68 3.68
C PHE A 7 1.26 7.31 3.29
N THR A 8 1.64 7.57 2.04
CA THR A 8 2.95 7.18 1.52
C THR A 8 3.42 8.07 0.37
N THR A 9 4.74 8.11 0.18
CA THR A 9 5.33 8.67 -1.04
C THR A 9 5.57 7.62 -2.12
N GLY A 10 5.37 6.33 -1.83
CA GLY A 10 5.42 5.24 -2.83
C GLY A 10 6.76 5.03 -3.55
N ARG A 11 7.87 5.61 -3.06
CA ARG A 11 9.18 5.55 -3.74
C ARG A 11 10.12 4.45 -3.21
N GLY A 12 10.07 4.18 -1.91
CA GLY A 12 11.04 3.28 -1.26
C GLY A 12 10.54 1.85 -1.18
N GLU A 13 11.46 0.88 -1.31
CA GLU A 13 11.15 -0.55 -1.10
C GLU A 13 10.58 -0.82 0.30
N GLY A 14 11.02 -0.08 1.33
CA GLY A 14 10.44 -0.19 2.67
C GLY A 14 8.98 0.25 2.74
N SER A 15 8.59 1.30 1.99
CA SER A 15 7.21 1.76 1.92
C SER A 15 6.31 0.75 1.22
N TYR A 16 6.83 0.08 0.19
CA TYR A 16 6.18 -1.01 -0.51
C TYR A 16 5.99 -2.22 0.41
N GLY A 17 7.09 -2.73 0.98
CA GLY A 17 7.08 -3.94 1.79
C GLY A 17 6.22 -3.82 3.04
N LEU A 18 6.16 -2.63 3.66
CA LEU A 18 5.32 -2.40 4.82
C LEU A 18 3.82 -2.48 4.47
N LEU A 19 3.40 -1.91 3.34
CA LEU A 19 2.01 -2.03 2.89
C LEU A 19 1.68 -3.47 2.48
N GLU A 20 2.56 -4.12 1.73
CA GLU A 20 2.39 -5.51 1.31
C GLU A 20 2.26 -6.47 2.49
N SER A 21 3.15 -6.35 3.49
CA SER A 21 3.10 -7.17 4.70
C SER A 21 1.84 -6.91 5.52
N THR A 22 1.40 -5.65 5.61
CA THR A 22 0.15 -5.28 6.31
C THR A 22 -1.07 -5.89 5.63
N LEU A 23 -1.16 -5.81 4.30
CA LEU A 23 -2.26 -6.42 3.54
C LEU A 23 -2.23 -7.94 3.66
N ASN A 24 -1.07 -8.57 3.57
CA ASN A 24 -0.94 -10.02 3.77
C ASN A 24 -1.38 -10.48 5.16
N ALA A 25 -1.07 -9.70 6.21
CA ALA A 25 -1.53 -9.99 7.57
C ALA A 25 -3.05 -9.83 7.73
N ILE A 26 -3.66 -8.89 7.00
CA ILE A 26 -5.13 -8.75 6.94
C ILE A 26 -5.74 -9.95 6.21
N ASP A 27 -5.22 -10.29 5.03
CA ASP A 27 -5.71 -11.39 4.18
C ASP A 27 -5.61 -12.75 4.89
N SER A 28 -4.55 -12.96 5.69
CA SER A 28 -4.36 -14.19 6.47
C SER A 28 -5.22 -14.27 7.73
N GLY A 29 -5.85 -13.16 8.14
CA GLY A 29 -6.58 -13.04 9.40
C GLY A 29 -5.69 -12.82 10.64
N GLU A 30 -4.37 -12.70 10.48
CA GLU A 30 -3.44 -12.33 11.57
C GLU A 30 -3.74 -10.94 12.13
N LEU A 31 -4.10 -10.01 11.26
CA LEU A 31 -4.53 -8.66 11.61
C LEU A 31 -6.02 -8.48 11.30
N HIS A 32 -6.85 -8.35 12.35
CA HIS A 32 -8.26 -8.03 12.20
C HIS A 32 -8.47 -6.53 11.89
N GLY A 33 -8.17 -6.14 10.65
CA GLY A 33 -8.27 -4.77 10.15
C GLY A 33 -8.61 -4.68 8.67
N GLU A 34 -8.76 -3.45 8.20
CA GLU A 34 -9.02 -3.11 6.80
C GLU A 34 -8.23 -1.84 6.45
N VAL A 35 -7.55 -1.83 5.31
CA VAL A 35 -6.98 -0.60 4.73
C VAL A 35 -8.07 0.07 3.91
N THR A 36 -8.64 1.16 4.43
CA THR A 36 -9.82 1.81 3.83
C THR A 36 -9.48 2.76 2.71
N PHE A 37 -8.25 3.29 2.69
CA PHE A 37 -7.72 4.07 1.58
C PHE A 37 -6.18 4.08 1.60
N VAL A 38 -5.61 4.33 0.43
CA VAL A 38 -4.18 4.62 0.26
C VAL A 38 -4.04 5.97 -0.42
N PHE A 39 -3.47 6.94 0.29
CA PHE A 39 -3.09 8.24 -0.25
C PHE A 39 -1.62 8.22 -0.67
N VAL A 40 -1.37 8.52 -1.94
CA VAL A 40 -0.03 8.62 -2.53
C VAL A 40 0.19 10.04 -3.03
N ASN A 41 1.21 10.74 -2.51
CA ASN A 41 1.52 12.11 -2.95
C ASN A 41 2.42 12.14 -4.21
N ARG A 42 2.32 11.12 -5.05
CA ARG A 42 3.06 10.96 -6.30
C ARG A 42 2.15 10.42 -7.40
N VAL A 43 2.55 10.66 -8.63
CA VAL A 43 1.81 10.26 -9.84
C VAL A 43 2.66 9.35 -10.72
N GLU A 44 1.99 8.64 -11.62
CA GLU A 44 2.60 7.76 -12.60
C GLU A 44 3.58 8.51 -13.52
N GLY A 45 4.67 7.86 -13.91
CA GLY A 45 5.74 8.42 -14.74
C GLY A 45 6.82 9.20 -13.97
N GLN A 46 6.65 9.44 -12.66
CA GLN A 46 7.70 10.13 -11.88
C GLN A 46 8.93 9.25 -11.63
N THR A 47 8.74 7.98 -11.30
CA THR A 47 9.82 6.98 -11.16
C THR A 47 9.27 5.57 -11.37
N LYS A 48 10.11 4.63 -11.81
CA LYS A 48 9.74 3.20 -11.94
C LYS A 48 9.22 2.62 -10.61
N GLN A 49 9.78 3.04 -9.48
CA GLN A 49 9.36 2.60 -8.15
C GLN A 49 7.96 3.09 -7.82
N THR A 50 7.66 4.36 -8.13
CA THR A 50 6.31 4.93 -7.99
C THR A 50 5.32 4.18 -8.86
N ASP A 51 5.65 3.89 -10.12
CA ASP A 51 4.75 3.20 -11.04
C ASP A 51 4.45 1.77 -10.57
N ARG A 52 5.48 1.06 -10.11
CA ARG A 52 5.35 -0.26 -9.46
C ARG A 52 4.44 -0.19 -8.23
N PHE A 53 4.64 0.80 -7.37
CA PHE A 53 3.83 0.97 -6.15
C PHE A 53 2.37 1.26 -6.48
N LEU A 54 2.11 2.18 -7.40
CA LEU A 54 0.74 2.52 -7.83
C LEU A 54 0.05 1.33 -8.49
N THR A 55 0.76 0.54 -9.31
CA THR A 55 0.24 -0.69 -9.91
C THR A 55 -0.13 -1.72 -8.84
N PHE A 56 0.75 -1.91 -7.85
CA PHE A 56 0.50 -2.81 -6.73
C PHE A 56 -0.76 -2.41 -5.94
N VAL A 57 -0.89 -1.14 -5.56
CA VAL A 57 -2.08 -0.65 -4.84
C VAL A 57 -3.35 -0.85 -5.65
N LYS A 58 -3.32 -0.53 -6.96
CA LYS A 58 -4.46 -0.75 -7.88
C LYS A 58 -4.81 -2.23 -8.07
N SER A 59 -3.90 -3.17 -7.83
CA SER A 59 -4.19 -4.62 -7.90
C SER A 59 -4.81 -5.19 -6.63
N ARG A 60 -4.78 -4.44 -5.52
CA ARG A 60 -5.27 -4.86 -4.20
C ARG A 60 -6.71 -4.41 -3.92
N GLY A 61 -7.35 -3.73 -4.88
CA GLY A 61 -8.75 -3.30 -4.85
C GLY A 61 -9.34 -3.28 -6.25
#